data_AF-A0A100Y8Q3-F1
#
_entry.id   AF-A0A100Y8Q3-F1
#
_cell.length_a   1.000
_cell.length_b   1.000
_cell.length_c   1.000
_cell.angle_alpha   90.00
_cell.angle_beta   90.00
_cell.angle_gamma   90.00
#
_symmetry.space_group_name_H-M   'P 1'
#
loop_
_entity.id
_entity.type
_entity.pdbx_description
1 polymer ?
#
loop_
_entity_poly.entity_id
_entity_poly.type
_entity_poly.pdbx_seq_one_letter_code
_entity_poly.pdbx_strand_id
1 'polypeptide(L)'
;MLPPAHDRTLLFFVGPEGKVRPVARPIEHPIEDVPVPSEMGSGGRGGLVRRRIGIGIDKTLAMLLRGPLEHERAAGLRSLPTPRKTAWFRITTRPDDGTARTAEPGRLRVRTGLDVLELEPAAVQQLVCTVAYAEDRTGRVFAVLRGEDGEHPPASCA
;
A
#
# COMPACT_ATOMS: atom_id res chain seq x y z
N MET A 1 14.13 -12.49 -15.07
CA MET A 1 12.75 -12.59 -15.61
C MET A 1 11.84 -11.85 -14.66
N LEU A 2 11.14 -10.79 -15.08
CA LEU A 2 10.11 -10.17 -14.23
C LEU A 2 8.83 -11.01 -14.32
N PRO A 3 8.06 -11.19 -13.23
CA PRO A 3 6.79 -11.90 -13.31
C PRO A 3 5.79 -11.16 -14.21
N PRO A 4 4.74 -11.83 -14.72
CA PRO A 4 3.65 -11.17 -15.44
C PRO A 4 3.01 -10.05 -14.61
N ALA A 5 2.53 -8.99 -15.27
CA ALA A 5 1.97 -7.82 -14.58
C ALA A 5 0.73 -8.11 -13.73
N HIS A 6 0.04 -9.23 -13.99
CA HIS A 6 -1.15 -9.64 -13.23
C HIS A 6 -0.82 -10.47 -12.00
N ASP A 7 0.38 -11.07 -11.95
CA ASP A 7 0.83 -11.96 -10.88
C ASP A 7 1.90 -11.31 -10.01
N ARG A 8 2.01 -9.98 -10.09
CA ARG A 8 3.01 -9.22 -9.35
C ARG A 8 2.45 -7.99 -8.66
N THR A 9 3.03 -7.67 -7.51
CA THR A 9 2.90 -6.38 -6.86
C THR A 9 4.22 -5.62 -6.97
N LEU A 10 4.17 -4.29 -6.87
CA LEU A 10 5.36 -3.46 -6.78
C LEU A 10 5.57 -3.05 -5.33
N LEU A 11 6.70 -3.47 -4.76
CA LEU A 11 7.21 -2.92 -3.51
C LEU A 11 8.28 -1.91 -3.84
N PHE A 12 8.28 -0.80 -3.14
CA PHE A 12 9.31 0.20 -3.28
C PHE A 12 10.28 0.04 -2.10
N PHE A 13 11.58 -0.01 -2.37
CA PHE A 13 12.63 -0.11 -1.36
C PHE A 13 13.64 1.01 -1.56
N VAL A 14 14.37 1.39 -0.51
CA VAL A 14 15.42 2.40 -0.62
C VAL A 14 16.71 1.71 -1.07
N GLY A 15 17.32 2.20 -2.14
CA GLY A 15 18.62 1.73 -2.62
C GLY A 15 19.79 2.29 -1.81
N PRO A 16 21.01 1.79 -2.08
CA PRO A 16 22.24 2.31 -1.46
C PRO A 16 22.47 3.79 -1.76
N GLU A 17 21.94 4.29 -2.88
CA GLU A 17 21.96 5.70 -3.27
C GLU A 17 20.96 6.59 -2.52
N GLY A 18 20.18 6.02 -1.58
CA GLY A 18 19.15 6.73 -0.82
C GLY A 18 17.88 7.03 -1.61
N LYS A 19 17.75 6.53 -2.84
CA LYS A 19 16.57 6.69 -3.69
C LYS A 19 15.66 5.49 -3.60
N VAL A 20 14.37 5.72 -3.82
CA VAL A 20 13.38 4.65 -3.84
C VAL A 20 13.42 3.94 -5.19
N ARG A 21 13.47 2.60 -5.17
CA ARG A 21 13.51 1.73 -6.35
C ARG A 21 12.32 0.77 -6.34
N PRO A 22 11.59 0.63 -7.47
CA PRO A 22 10.53 -0.35 -7.61
C PRO A 22 11.10 -1.76 -7.74
N VAL A 23 10.49 -2.71 -7.04
CA VAL A 23 10.82 -4.13 -7.09
C VAL A 23 9.54 -4.93 -7.31
N ALA A 24 9.54 -5.72 -8.38
CA ALA A 24 8.45 -6.62 -8.69
C ALA A 24 8.50 -7.86 -7.80
N ARG A 25 7.42 -8.09 -7.05
CA ARG A 25 7.24 -9.30 -6.24
C ARG A 25 6.18 -10.20 -6.83
N PRO A 26 6.43 -11.52 -6.91
CA PRO A 26 5.35 -12.45 -7.22
C PRO A 26 4.29 -12.37 -6.13
N ILE A 27 3.03 -12.43 -6.54
CA ILE A 27 1.90 -12.65 -5.65
C ILE A 27 1.87 -14.17 -5.41
N GLU A 28 2.42 -14.63 -4.28
CA GLU A 28 2.55 -16.09 -4.01
C GLU A 28 1.21 -16.82 -3.91
N HIS A 29 0.08 -16.12 -3.85
CA HIS A 29 -1.25 -16.69 -3.99
C HIS A 29 -2.14 -15.70 -4.73
N PRO A 30 -2.42 -15.89 -6.04
CA PRO A 30 -3.59 -15.28 -6.66
C PRO A 30 -4.75 -15.66 -5.74
N ILE A 31 -5.49 -14.67 -5.25
CA ILE A 31 -6.73 -14.95 -4.53
C ILE A 31 -7.61 -15.59 -5.59
N GLU A 32 -7.71 -16.92 -5.63
CA GLU A 32 -8.79 -17.59 -6.32
C GLU A 32 -10.06 -16.90 -5.85
N ASP A 33 -10.91 -16.46 -6.78
CA ASP A 33 -12.18 -15.82 -6.49
C ASP A 33 -12.97 -16.70 -5.52
N VAL A 34 -12.80 -16.47 -4.22
CA VAL A 34 -13.55 -17.19 -3.20
C VAL A 34 -14.98 -16.70 -3.38
N PRO A 35 -15.93 -17.57 -3.77
CA PRO A 35 -17.33 -17.18 -3.82
C PRO A 35 -17.69 -16.79 -2.40
N VAL A 36 -17.95 -15.51 -2.16
CA VAL A 36 -18.60 -15.10 -0.92
C VAL A 36 -19.96 -15.80 -0.91
N PRO A 37 -20.32 -16.56 0.15
CA PRO A 37 -21.67 -17.07 0.27
C PRO A 37 -22.58 -15.85 0.20
N SER A 38 -23.40 -15.78 -0.85
CA SER A 38 -24.51 -14.84 -0.87
C SER A 38 -25.46 -15.30 0.21
N GLU A 39 -25.34 -14.70 1.40
CA GLU A 39 -26.38 -14.78 2.42
C GLU A 39 -27.70 -14.39 1.72
N MET A 40 -28.58 -15.38 1.62
CA MET A 40 -29.85 -15.31 0.92
C MET A 40 -30.75 -14.29 1.66
N GLY A 41 -30.68 -13.03 1.26
CA GLY A 41 -31.44 -11.92 1.83
C GLY A 41 -31.92 -10.99 0.71
N SER A 42 -33.23 -11.03 0.49
CA SER A 42 -33.97 -10.42 -0.61
C SER A 42 -33.66 -8.93 -0.89
N GLY A 43 -33.37 -8.61 -2.17
CA GLY A 43 -33.70 -7.32 -2.78
C GLY A 43 -32.56 -6.30 -2.95
N GLY A 44 -32.00 -6.23 -4.15
CA GLY A 44 -31.56 -4.96 -4.74
C GLY A 44 -30.06 -4.76 -4.98
N ARG A 45 -29.67 -4.92 -6.25
CA ARG A 45 -28.40 -4.50 -6.89
C ARG A 45 -27.12 -5.05 -6.25
N GLY A 46 -26.76 -6.26 -6.69
CA GLY A 46 -25.38 -6.74 -6.68
C GLY A 46 -24.47 -5.76 -7.43
N GLY A 47 -23.94 -4.79 -6.71
CA GLY A 47 -22.81 -4.01 -7.17
C GLY A 47 -21.64 -4.98 -7.27
N LEU A 48 -21.18 -5.23 -8.49
CA LEU A 48 -19.87 -5.85 -8.73
C LEU A 48 -18.84 -4.94 -8.05
N VAL A 49 -18.52 -5.22 -6.78
CA VAL A 49 -17.32 -4.68 -6.17
C VAL A 49 -16.22 -5.27 -7.02
N ARG A 50 -15.65 -4.46 -7.93
CA ARG A 50 -14.46 -4.83 -8.69
C ARG A 50 -13.39 -5.12 -7.65
N ARG A 51 -13.34 -6.36 -7.17
CA ARG A 51 -12.22 -6.88 -6.38
C ARG A 51 -11.06 -6.78 -7.35
N ARG A 52 -10.27 -5.72 -7.16
CA ARG A 52 -9.10 -5.44 -7.99
C ARG A 52 -8.27 -6.71 -8.05
N ILE A 53 -8.00 -7.17 -9.26
CA ILE A 53 -7.14 -8.31 -9.55
C ILE A 53 -5.72 -7.90 -9.11
N GLY A 54 -5.42 -8.15 -7.85
CA GLY A 54 -4.22 -7.75 -7.13
C GLY A 54 -4.33 -8.11 -5.65
N ILE A 55 -3.20 -8.27 -4.97
CA ILE A 55 -3.21 -8.37 -3.50
C ILE A 55 -3.70 -7.04 -2.93
N GLY A 56 -4.50 -7.08 -1.86
CA GLY A 56 -4.94 -5.86 -1.18
C GLY A 56 -3.75 -5.00 -0.72
N ILE A 57 -3.97 -3.69 -0.58
CA ILE A 57 -2.94 -2.73 -0.15
C ILE A 57 -2.37 -3.11 1.21
N ASP A 58 -3.22 -3.60 2.10
CA ASP A 58 -2.88 -4.20 3.40
C ASP A 58 -1.83 -5.32 3.26
N LYS A 59 -2.03 -6.25 2.32
CA LYS A 59 -1.06 -7.33 2.04
C LYS A 59 0.24 -6.78 1.47
N THR A 60 0.15 -5.80 0.57
CA THR A 60 1.35 -5.16 -0.03
C THR A 60 2.19 -4.46 1.04
N LEU A 61 1.54 -3.72 1.95
CA LEU A 61 2.20 -3.07 3.08
C LEU A 61 2.78 -4.08 4.09
N ALA A 62 2.10 -5.20 4.32
CA ALA A 62 2.65 -6.28 5.14
C ALA A 62 3.92 -6.89 4.53
N MET A 63 3.97 -7.04 3.20
CA MET A 63 5.19 -7.46 2.50
C MET A 63 6.30 -6.41 2.60
N LEU A 64 5.96 -5.12 2.52
CA LEU A 64 6.90 -4.02 2.71
C LEU A 64 7.54 -4.06 4.11
N LEU A 65 6.74 -4.34 5.15
CA LEU A 65 7.20 -4.46 6.54
C LEU A 65 8.13 -5.65 6.78
N ARG A 66 7.90 -6.77 6.09
CA ARG A 66 8.84 -7.91 6.11
C ARG A 66 10.21 -7.54 5.52
N GLY A 67 10.23 -6.51 4.67
CA GLY A 67 11.44 -5.96 4.07
C GLY A 67 11.91 -6.71 2.83
N PRO A 68 13.07 -6.30 2.29
CA PRO A 68 13.66 -6.90 1.09
C PRO A 68 14.01 -8.39 1.28
N LEU A 69 14.05 -9.16 0.19
CA LEU A 69 14.54 -10.55 0.25
C LEU A 69 16.07 -10.58 0.35
N GLU A 70 16.65 -11.75 0.64
CA GLU A 70 18.10 -11.90 0.79
C GLU A 70 18.89 -11.40 -0.42
N HIS A 71 18.50 -11.78 -1.63
CA HIS A 71 19.15 -11.32 -2.86
C HIS A 71 18.98 -9.81 -3.12
N GLU A 72 17.94 -9.19 -2.59
CA GLU A 72 17.71 -7.74 -2.69
C GLU A 72 18.51 -6.98 -1.66
N ARG A 73 18.62 -7.51 -0.44
CA ARG A 73 19.54 -7.00 0.59
C ARG A 73 20.98 -7.07 0.10
N ALA A 74 21.35 -8.18 -0.56
CA ALA A 74 22.66 -8.33 -1.20
C ALA A 74 22.90 -7.29 -2.31
N ALA A 75 21.83 -6.82 -2.97
CA ALA A 75 21.87 -5.70 -3.92
C ALA A 75 21.87 -4.31 -3.25
N GLY A 76 21.95 -4.25 -1.92
CA GLY A 76 21.97 -3.01 -1.14
C GLY A 76 20.60 -2.38 -0.88
N LEU A 77 19.49 -3.09 -1.17
CA LEU A 77 18.16 -2.59 -0.88
C LEU A 77 17.85 -2.66 0.62
N ARG A 78 17.33 -1.56 1.17
CA ARG A 78 16.87 -1.43 2.55
C ARG A 78 15.38 -1.07 2.59
N SER A 79 14.68 -1.54 3.61
CA SER A 79 13.31 -1.12 3.90
C SER A 79 13.28 0.15 4.74
N LEU A 80 12.07 0.55 5.15
CA LEU A 80 11.86 1.58 6.16
C LEU A 80 12.81 1.37 7.34
N PRO A 81 13.31 2.46 7.97
CA PRO A 81 14.03 2.34 9.22
C PRO A 81 13.18 1.54 10.21
N THR A 82 13.82 0.64 10.95
CA THR A 82 13.13 -0.21 11.92
C THR A 82 12.33 0.68 12.85
N PRO A 83 11.00 0.57 12.85
CA PRO A 83 10.17 1.44 13.64
C PRO A 83 10.47 1.19 15.11
N ARG A 84 10.57 2.26 15.91
CA ARG A 84 10.79 2.13 17.37
C ARG A 84 9.64 1.39 18.06
N LYS A 85 8.47 1.36 17.42
CA LYS A 85 7.24 0.68 17.84
C LYS A 85 6.82 -0.34 16.80
N THR A 86 5.94 -1.28 17.19
CA THR A 86 5.32 -2.22 16.25
C THR A 86 4.56 -1.47 15.16
N ALA A 87 5.06 -1.51 13.92
CA ALA A 87 4.39 -0.89 12.79
C ALA A 87 3.16 -1.69 12.36
N TRP A 88 2.02 -1.00 12.30
CA TRP A 88 0.78 -1.49 11.73
C TRP A 88 0.29 -0.51 10.67
N PHE A 89 -0.54 -0.97 9.74
CA PHE A 89 -1.19 -0.14 8.73
C PHE A 89 -2.68 -0.43 8.69
N ARG A 90 -3.50 0.61 8.56
CA ARG A 90 -4.94 0.52 8.30
C ARG A 90 -5.29 1.44 7.15
N ILE A 91 -5.90 0.88 6.12
CA ILE A 91 -6.37 1.64 4.96
C ILE A 91 -7.75 2.22 5.28
N THR A 92 -7.91 3.52 5.05
CA THR A 92 -9.21 4.18 5.15
C THR A 92 -9.52 4.85 3.81
N THR A 93 -10.67 4.51 3.24
CA THR A 93 -11.17 5.16 2.01
C THR A 93 -12.06 6.37 2.33
N ARG A 94 -12.28 6.65 3.61
CA ARG A 94 -13.15 7.71 4.12
C ARG A 94 -12.42 8.50 5.22
N PRO A 95 -12.62 9.82 5.31
CA PRO A 95 -12.10 10.59 6.43
C PRO A 95 -12.69 10.10 7.77
N ASP A 96 -11.85 10.11 8.81
CA ASP A 96 -12.17 9.65 10.18
C ASP A 96 -13.14 10.59 10.93
N ASP A 97 -13.37 11.79 10.42
CA ASP A 97 -14.16 12.85 11.05
C ASP A 97 -15.68 12.62 10.98
N GLY A 98 -16.12 11.46 10.47
CA GLY A 98 -17.53 11.13 10.33
C GLY A 98 -18.25 12.00 9.28
N THR A 99 -17.56 12.92 8.61
CA THR A 99 -18.17 13.72 7.56
C THR A 99 -18.31 12.85 6.32
N ALA A 100 -19.51 12.33 6.15
CA ALA A 100 -19.97 11.49 5.07
C ALA A 100 -20.00 12.17 3.69
N ARG A 101 -19.09 13.09 3.40
CA ARG A 101 -19.07 13.82 2.15
C ARG A 101 -17.83 13.41 1.36
N THR A 102 -18.08 12.47 0.46
CA THR A 102 -17.26 12.09 -0.70
C THR A 102 -15.85 11.62 -0.37
N ALA A 103 -15.63 10.31 -0.49
CA ALA A 103 -14.30 9.80 -0.81
C ALA A 103 -13.83 10.57 -2.06
N GLU A 104 -12.83 11.43 -1.92
CA GLU A 104 -12.31 12.17 -3.07
C GLU A 104 -11.66 11.17 -4.03
N PRO A 105 -12.15 11.06 -5.28
CA PRO A 105 -11.59 10.12 -6.23
C PRO A 105 -10.10 10.44 -6.44
N GLY A 106 -9.26 9.42 -6.32
CA GLY A 106 -7.81 9.55 -6.46
C GLY A 106 -7.05 9.94 -5.19
N ARG A 107 -7.69 9.99 -4.01
CA ARG A 107 -6.98 10.07 -2.72
C ARG A 107 -7.18 8.80 -1.89
N LEU A 108 -6.09 8.28 -1.36
CA LEU A 108 -6.06 7.12 -0.49
C LEU A 108 -5.44 7.50 0.86
N ARG A 109 -6.16 7.26 1.95
CA ARG A 109 -5.66 7.53 3.30
C ARG A 109 -5.13 6.24 3.95
N VAL A 110 -3.94 6.35 4.55
CA VAL A 110 -3.27 5.25 5.24
C VAL A 110 -2.94 5.70 6.65
N ARG A 111 -3.52 5.01 7.63
CA ARG A 111 -3.16 5.18 9.04
C ARG A 111 -2.09 4.18 9.42
N THR A 112 -1.15 4.62 10.24
CA THR A 112 -0.06 3.76 10.70
C THR A 112 0.33 4.08 12.14
N GLY A 113 0.89 3.07 12.83
CA GLY A 113 1.53 3.24 14.13
C GLY A 113 2.94 3.84 14.08
N LEU A 114 3.40 4.22 12.87
CA LEU A 114 4.66 4.93 12.68
C LEU A 114 4.49 6.41 13.04
N ASP A 115 5.56 7.00 13.56
CA ASP A 115 5.67 8.45 13.69
C ASP A 115 6.06 9.01 12.31
N VAL A 116 5.05 9.38 11.50
CA VAL A 116 5.21 9.66 10.06
C VAL A 116 5.98 10.95 9.79
N LEU A 117 5.93 11.92 10.70
CA LEU A 117 6.63 13.20 10.58
C LEU A 117 8.12 13.07 10.90
N GLU A 118 8.51 12.01 11.62
CA GLU A 118 9.91 11.67 11.90
C GLU A 118 10.56 10.77 10.82
N LEU A 119 9.78 10.33 9.82
CA LEU A 119 10.31 9.50 8.75
C LEU A 119 11.24 10.29 7.83
N GLU A 120 12.33 9.65 7.42
CA GLU A 120 13.18 10.20 6.36
C GLU A 120 12.36 10.37 5.06
N PRO A 121 12.66 11.39 4.22
CA PRO A 121 11.93 11.62 2.97
C PRO A 121 11.87 10.39 2.05
N ALA A 122 12.94 9.59 2.01
CA ALA A 122 12.97 8.34 1.26
C ALA A 122 12.00 7.29 1.82
N ALA A 123 11.81 7.22 3.13
CA ALA A 123 10.86 6.32 3.79
C ALA A 123 9.41 6.75 3.55
N VAL A 124 9.13 8.06 3.58
CA VAL A 124 7.83 8.61 3.17
C VAL A 124 7.54 8.25 1.72
N GLN A 125 8.49 8.49 0.81
CA GLN A 125 8.34 8.19 -0.61
C GLN A 125 8.16 6.68 -0.86
N GLN A 126 8.87 5.84 -0.09
CA GLN A 126 8.72 4.38 -0.13
C GLN A 126 7.27 3.95 0.16
N LEU A 127 6.68 4.50 1.22
CA LEU A 127 5.29 4.23 1.60
C LEU A 127 4.31 4.76 0.55
N VAL A 128 4.44 6.02 0.16
CA VAL A 128 3.59 6.67 -0.85
C VAL A 128 3.58 5.88 -2.15
N CYS A 129 4.75 5.52 -2.68
CA CYS A 129 4.86 4.75 -3.91
C CYS A 129 4.28 3.34 -3.80
N THR A 130 4.57 2.63 -2.71
CA THR A 130 4.03 1.27 -2.51
C THR A 130 2.50 1.30 -2.44
N VAL A 131 1.94 2.25 -1.69
CA VAL A 131 0.49 2.43 -1.55
C VAL A 131 -0.15 2.82 -2.88
N ALA A 132 0.45 3.78 -3.58
CA ALA A 132 -0.10 4.28 -4.84
C ALA A 132 -0.16 3.20 -5.92
N TYR A 133 0.90 2.40 -6.06
CA TYR A 133 0.96 1.31 -7.03
C TYR A 133 0.15 0.06 -6.63
N ALA A 134 -0.08 -0.16 -5.34
CA ALA A 134 -0.98 -1.20 -4.86
C ALA A 134 -2.46 -0.86 -5.14
N GLU A 135 -2.82 0.41 -5.08
CA GLU A 135 -4.16 0.91 -5.39
C GLU A 135 -4.40 1.00 -6.90
N ASP A 136 -3.49 1.65 -7.62
CA ASP A 136 -3.56 1.88 -9.06
C ASP A 136 -2.24 1.51 -9.73
N ARG A 137 -2.28 0.63 -10.74
CA ARG A 137 -1.07 0.16 -11.43
C ARG A 137 -0.30 1.30 -12.13
N THR A 138 -0.92 2.45 -12.31
CA THR A 138 -0.28 3.64 -12.89
C THR A 138 0.29 4.60 -11.85
N GLY A 139 0.11 4.31 -10.55
CA GLY A 139 0.66 5.10 -9.44
C GLY A 139 0.08 6.51 -9.33
N ARG A 140 -1.06 6.79 -9.97
CA ARG A 140 -1.62 8.15 -10.11
C ARG A 140 -2.49 8.61 -8.94
N VAL A 141 -2.64 7.78 -7.92
CA VAL A 141 -3.37 8.16 -6.70
C VAL A 141 -2.46 8.92 -5.74
N PHE A 142 -3.05 9.88 -5.03
CA PHE A 142 -2.40 10.60 -3.95
C PHE A 142 -2.57 9.80 -2.66
N ALA A 143 -1.47 9.50 -1.98
CA ALA A 143 -1.48 8.89 -0.66
C ALA A 143 -1.40 9.96 0.42
N VAL A 144 -2.24 9.83 1.45
CA VAL A 144 -2.20 10.63 2.66
C VAL A 144 -1.79 9.71 3.80
N LEU A 145 -0.61 9.96 4.39
CA LEU A 145 -0.09 9.14 5.48
C LEU A 145 -0.41 9.82 6.82
N ARG A 146 -1.03 9.07 7.73
CA ARG A 146 -1.34 9.54 9.09
C ARG A 146 -0.72 8.61 10.12
N GLY A 147 0.24 9.14 10.87
CA GLY A 147 0.88 8.49 12.01
C GLY A 147 0.18 8.77 13.33
N GLU A 148 0.82 8.37 14.42
CA GLU A 148 0.39 8.74 15.78
C GLU A 148 0.77 10.19 16.13
N ASP A 149 1.84 10.68 15.51
CA ASP A 149 2.43 12.01 15.66
C ASP A 149 1.79 13.09 14.75
N GLY A 150 1.12 12.69 13.67
CA GLY A 150 0.46 13.64 12.77
C GLY A 150 0.07 13.08 11.41
N GLU A 151 -0.19 13.98 10.46
CA GLU A 151 -0.56 13.65 9.07
C GLU A 151 0.40 14.37 8.11
N HIS A 152 0.91 13.63 7.12
CA HIS A 152 1.61 14.19 5.98
C HIS A 152 0.61 14.72 4.94
N PRO A 153 0.95 15.82 4.23
CA PRO A 153 0.13 16.29 3.12
C PRO A 153 -0.01 15.22 2.03
N PRO A 154 -1.08 15.27 1.21
CA PRO A 154 -1.26 14.35 0.09
C PRO A 154 -0.03 14.35 -0.83
N ALA A 155 0.52 13.16 -1.07
CA ALA A 155 1.73 12.97 -1.87
C ALA A 155 1.49 11.93 -2.98
N SER A 156 2.10 12.15 -4.15
CA SER A 156 2.11 11.19 -5.25
C SER A 156 3.48 10.55 -5.41
N CYS A 157 3.53 9.37 -6.04
CA CYS A 157 4.79 8.75 -6.44
C CYS A 157 5.30 9.43 -7.72
N ALA A 158 6.27 10.33 -7.59
CA ALA A 158 6.92 11.07 -8.67
C ALA A 158 8.43 11.03 -8.52
#